data_AF-A0A947GKX0-F1
#
_entry.id   AF-A0A947GKX0-F1
#
_cell.length_a   1.000
_cell.length_b   1.000
_cell.length_c   1.000
_cell.angle_alpha   90.00
_cell.angle_beta   90.00
_cell.angle_gamma   90.00
#
_symmetry.space_group_name_H-M   'P 1'
#
loop_
_entity.id
_entity.type
_entity.pdbx_description
1 polymer ?
#
loop_
_entity_poly.entity_id
_entity_poly.type
_entity_poly.pdbx_seq_one_letter_code
_entity_poly.pdbx_strand_id
1 'polypeptide(L)'
;MQGDISTSKLADVQRLARTKRFISAHVEGPVLGSVDLFDVACLVREPVDQIVSSFVHILREPTNPLHALVNTLPFDDVFRLAPEWFFNHQSRYLVGAYYSMSPVEACAPNHDRFLYDNLYPAMDRIRWLAPTKDQGDLACFIAIELGLEIETDVPCANVSPLVESANLDSMRDWLRGRPYLYALDSIAHMEATARFQALKTSVLASSMKRNAATKTSRLPAKTAFSQGEQRILLGDSWWPPIVTPGWGIEYRAGPHAVSTVHFRRNRDDRWLAFDVAFVAGNDLNEMKYVLSDDYSYLKFRVQSVDGKVSVWIDLGSASLEGSIVICSPRIYPLSVFNNDYLHSNVRVAFSTGNWRFEPEPQ
;
A
#
# COMPACT_ATOMS: atom_id res chain seq x y z
N MET A 1 -7.74 -20.02 3.90
CA MET A 1 -6.84 -21.20 3.88
C MET A 1 -5.85 -21.04 2.72
N GLN A 2 -4.67 -20.51 3.02
CA GLN A 2 -3.54 -20.31 2.09
C GLN A 2 -2.98 -21.68 1.67
N GLY A 3 -2.66 -21.83 0.39
CA GLY A 3 -1.78 -22.90 -0.10
C GLY A 3 -0.48 -22.24 -0.53
N ASP A 4 0.63 -22.71 0.03
CA ASP A 4 1.96 -22.38 -0.45
C ASP A 4 2.34 -23.41 -1.50
N ILE A 5 2.90 -22.97 -2.62
CA ILE A 5 3.39 -23.88 -3.65
C ILE A 5 4.71 -23.38 -4.21
N SER A 6 5.71 -24.26 -4.17
CA SER A 6 6.79 -24.29 -5.17
C SER A 6 6.50 -25.45 -6.12
N THR A 7 5.84 -25.19 -7.26
CA THR A 7 5.48 -26.25 -8.24
C THR A 7 5.73 -25.77 -9.66
N SER A 8 6.20 -26.71 -10.47
CA SER A 8 6.34 -26.59 -11.91
C SER A 8 5.23 -27.30 -12.70
N LYS A 9 4.19 -27.81 -12.01
CA LYS A 9 3.13 -28.61 -12.63
C LYS A 9 1.82 -27.84 -12.76
N LEU A 10 1.37 -27.67 -14.01
CA LEU A 10 0.08 -27.08 -14.37
C LEU A 10 -1.12 -27.73 -13.66
N ALA A 11 -1.11 -29.06 -13.51
CA ALA A 11 -2.20 -29.79 -12.86
C ALA A 11 -2.40 -29.39 -11.39
N ASP A 12 -1.31 -29.07 -10.67
CA ASP A 12 -1.39 -28.64 -9.27
C ASP A 12 -1.99 -27.24 -9.15
N VAL A 13 -1.55 -26.33 -10.02
CA VAL A 13 -2.09 -24.97 -10.11
C VAL A 13 -3.59 -25.01 -10.46
N GLN A 14 -4.00 -25.82 -11.43
CA GLN A 14 -5.41 -25.99 -11.81
C GLN A 14 -6.25 -26.60 -10.68
N ARG A 15 -5.72 -27.58 -9.95
CA ARG A 15 -6.41 -28.18 -8.79
C ARG A 15 -6.61 -27.16 -7.67
N LEU A 16 -5.60 -26.35 -7.38
CA LEU A 16 -5.69 -25.33 -6.34
C LEU A 16 -6.60 -24.18 -6.75
N ALA A 17 -6.58 -23.76 -8.01
CA ALA A 17 -7.50 -22.76 -8.55
C ALA A 17 -8.97 -23.15 -8.36
N ARG A 18 -9.30 -24.45 -8.43
CA ARG A 18 -10.67 -24.95 -8.22
C ARG A 18 -11.09 -24.98 -6.75
N THR A 19 -10.15 -24.97 -5.81
CA THR A 19 -10.40 -25.25 -4.39
C THR A 19 -10.01 -24.12 -3.45
N LYS A 20 -9.25 -23.15 -3.92
CA LYS A 20 -8.72 -22.02 -3.15
C LYS A 20 -9.15 -20.70 -3.79
N ARG A 21 -9.45 -19.72 -2.93
CA ARG A 21 -9.77 -18.34 -3.35
C ARG A 21 -8.52 -17.46 -3.47
N PHE A 22 -7.39 -17.90 -2.92
CA PHE A 22 -6.10 -17.22 -2.96
C PHE A 22 -4.98 -18.25 -2.90
N ILE A 23 -3.94 -18.05 -3.71
CA ILE A 23 -2.76 -18.91 -3.80
C ILE A 23 -1.54 -17.99 -3.73
N SER A 24 -0.63 -18.27 -2.81
CA SER A 24 0.69 -17.67 -2.77
C SER A 24 1.67 -18.71 -3.27
N ALA A 25 2.48 -18.40 -4.26
CA ALA A 25 3.35 -19.40 -4.85
C ALA A 25 4.66 -18.81 -5.36
N HIS A 26 5.70 -19.61 -5.21
CA HIS A 26 6.91 -19.53 -6.00
C HIS A 26 6.70 -20.38 -7.26
N VAL A 27 6.33 -19.74 -8.37
CA VAL A 27 6.08 -20.44 -9.64
C VAL A 27 7.40 -20.74 -10.36
N GLU A 28 7.66 -22.03 -10.61
CA GLU A 28 8.81 -22.46 -11.41
C GLU A 28 8.37 -22.94 -12.79
N GLY A 29 8.94 -22.36 -13.84
CA GLY A 29 8.59 -22.72 -15.22
C GLY A 29 7.23 -22.16 -15.69
N PRO A 30 6.84 -22.43 -16.94
CA PRO A 30 5.85 -21.65 -17.71
C PRO A 30 4.38 -21.98 -17.34
N VAL A 31 4.12 -22.20 -16.05
CA VAL A 31 2.85 -22.72 -15.55
C VAL A 31 1.72 -21.70 -15.72
N LEU A 32 2.01 -20.40 -15.63
CA LEU A 32 1.02 -19.34 -15.83
C LEU A 32 0.75 -19.06 -17.32
N GLY A 33 1.61 -19.56 -18.22
CA GLY A 33 1.47 -19.36 -19.67
C GLY A 33 0.16 -19.95 -20.24
N SER A 34 -0.39 -20.97 -19.58
CA SER A 34 -1.56 -21.73 -20.02
C SER A 34 -2.77 -21.61 -19.07
N VAL A 35 -2.76 -20.64 -18.14
CA VAL A 35 -3.82 -20.52 -17.13
C VAL A 35 -4.46 -19.13 -17.15
N ASP A 36 -5.73 -19.08 -17.55
CA ASP A 36 -6.56 -17.87 -17.53
C ASP A 36 -7.62 -17.90 -16.39
N LEU A 37 -7.44 -18.77 -15.41
CA LEU A 37 -8.46 -19.05 -14.38
C LEU A 37 -8.41 -18.11 -13.17
N PHE A 38 -7.36 -17.31 -13.03
CA PHE A 38 -7.19 -16.40 -11.89
C PHE A 38 -6.44 -15.15 -12.30
N ASP A 39 -6.79 -14.04 -11.64
CA ASP A 39 -6.03 -12.81 -11.71
C ASP A 39 -4.70 -12.96 -10.96
N VAL A 40 -3.61 -12.45 -11.55
CA VAL A 40 -2.28 -12.52 -10.96
C VAL A 40 -1.93 -11.19 -10.30
N ALA A 41 -1.50 -11.26 -9.04
CA ALA A 41 -0.82 -10.18 -8.35
C ALA A 41 0.67 -10.51 -8.22
N CYS A 42 1.54 -9.53 -8.50
CA CYS A 42 2.99 -9.70 -8.44
C CYS A 42 3.66 -8.51 -7.76
N LEU A 43 4.64 -8.80 -6.91
CA LEU A 43 5.47 -7.81 -6.23
C LEU A 43 6.88 -7.83 -6.83
N VAL A 44 7.42 -6.65 -7.13
CA VAL A 44 8.78 -6.46 -7.65
C VAL A 44 9.57 -5.58 -6.68
N ARG A 45 10.73 -6.04 -6.21
CA ARG A 45 11.58 -5.26 -5.32
C ARG A 45 12.58 -4.42 -6.12
N GLU A 46 13.03 -3.33 -5.51
CA GLU A 46 14.16 -2.56 -6.06
C GLU A 46 15.35 -3.51 -6.29
N PRO A 47 16.00 -3.50 -7.47
CA PRO A 47 16.96 -4.55 -7.84
C PRO A 47 18.16 -4.69 -6.91
N VAL A 48 18.75 -3.59 -6.45
CA VAL A 48 19.90 -3.64 -5.52
C VAL A 48 19.45 -4.24 -4.19
N ASP A 49 18.32 -3.78 -3.65
CA ASP A 49 17.77 -4.32 -2.41
C ASP A 49 17.39 -5.80 -2.53
N GLN A 50 16.91 -6.24 -3.70
CA GLN A 50 16.63 -7.65 -3.98
C GLN A 50 17.92 -8.48 -3.98
N ILE A 51 18.96 -8.04 -4.69
CA ILE A 51 20.25 -8.74 -4.78
C ILE A 51 20.88 -8.88 -3.39
N VAL A 52 20.92 -7.76 -2.64
CA VAL A 52 21.45 -7.75 -1.26
C VAL A 52 20.63 -8.68 -0.37
N SER A 53 19.30 -8.64 -0.48
CA SER A 53 18.42 -9.52 0.29
C SER A 53 18.66 -11.00 -0.02
N SER A 54 18.82 -11.37 -1.30
CA SER A 54 19.14 -12.73 -1.72
C SER A 54 20.50 -13.19 -1.19
N PHE A 55 21.52 -12.33 -1.25
CA PHE A 55 22.84 -12.62 -0.70
C PHE A 55 22.76 -12.92 0.81
N VAL A 56 22.08 -12.05 1.57
CA VAL A 56 21.90 -12.21 3.01
C VAL A 56 21.07 -13.46 3.34
N HIS A 57 20.10 -13.82 2.50
CA HIS A 57 19.32 -15.04 2.68
C HIS A 57 20.19 -16.29 2.53
N ILE A 58 20.99 -16.37 1.46
CA ILE A 58 21.93 -17.49 1.22
C ILE A 58 22.96 -17.58 2.37
N LEU A 59 23.47 -16.45 2.85
CA LEU A 59 24.40 -16.39 3.97
C LEU A 59 23.80 -17.01 5.25
N ARG A 60 22.47 -16.95 5.43
CA ARG A 60 21.76 -17.50 6.60
C ARG A 60 21.23 -18.91 6.41
N GLU A 61 21.33 -19.46 5.20
CA GLU A 61 20.75 -20.75 4.84
C GLU A 61 21.85 -21.78 4.52
N PRO A 62 22.35 -22.54 5.50
CA PRO A 62 23.44 -23.51 5.29
C PRO A 62 23.12 -24.61 4.28
N THR A 63 21.84 -24.88 4.03
CA THR A 63 21.36 -25.87 3.05
C THR A 63 21.42 -25.35 1.62
N ASN A 64 21.60 -24.04 1.42
CA ASN A 64 21.68 -23.45 0.09
C ASN A 64 22.98 -23.87 -0.61
N PRO A 65 22.96 -24.32 -1.88
CA PRO A 65 24.17 -24.73 -2.60
C PRO A 65 25.25 -23.64 -2.68
N LEU A 66 24.86 -22.37 -2.63
CA LEU A 66 25.77 -21.24 -2.67
C LEU A 66 26.25 -20.78 -1.28
N HIS A 67 25.78 -21.38 -0.20
CA HIS A 67 26.13 -20.95 1.16
C HIS A 67 27.64 -20.93 1.40
N ALA A 68 28.34 -22.01 1.04
CA ALA A 68 29.78 -22.12 1.19
C ALA A 68 30.53 -21.02 0.39
N LEU A 69 30.05 -20.72 -0.81
CA LEU A 69 30.61 -19.67 -1.68
C LEU A 69 30.45 -18.29 -1.03
N VAL A 70 29.22 -17.94 -0.63
CA VAL A 70 28.83 -16.66 -0.03
C VAL A 70 29.53 -16.40 1.31
N ASN A 71 29.82 -17.46 2.07
CA ASN A 71 30.48 -17.35 3.39
C ASN A 71 32.01 -17.26 3.29
N THR A 72 32.61 -17.75 2.20
CA THR A 72 34.07 -17.85 2.07
C THR A 72 34.70 -16.72 1.25
N LEU A 73 33.99 -16.21 0.25
CA LEU A 73 34.53 -15.24 -0.70
C LEU A 73 34.01 -13.82 -0.46
N PRO A 74 34.76 -12.78 -0.88
CA PRO A 74 34.24 -11.43 -1.04
C PRO A 74 33.03 -11.40 -1.97
N PHE A 75 32.08 -10.48 -1.72
CA PHE A 75 30.80 -10.46 -2.45
C PHE A 75 30.97 -10.28 -3.97
N ASP A 76 31.98 -9.54 -4.41
CA ASP A 76 32.22 -9.26 -5.82
C ASP A 76 32.74 -10.50 -6.56
N ASP A 77 33.51 -11.35 -5.89
CA ASP A 77 33.92 -12.66 -6.42
C ASP A 77 32.74 -13.63 -6.47
N VAL A 78 31.87 -13.63 -5.44
CA VAL A 78 30.61 -14.41 -5.46
C VAL A 78 29.76 -14.02 -6.68
N PHE A 79 29.55 -12.73 -6.89
CA PHE A 79 28.76 -12.21 -8.02
C PHE A 79 29.39 -12.52 -9.38
N ARG A 80 30.72 -12.62 -9.46
CA ARG A 80 31.43 -13.03 -10.69
C ARG A 80 31.28 -14.54 -10.96
N LEU A 81 31.24 -15.36 -9.92
CA LEU A 81 31.20 -16.83 -10.02
C LEU A 81 29.79 -17.40 -10.16
N ALA A 82 28.77 -16.72 -9.63
CA ALA A 82 27.37 -17.14 -9.71
C ALA A 82 26.44 -15.99 -10.16
N PRO A 83 26.74 -15.29 -11.26
CA PRO A 83 25.94 -14.14 -11.70
C PRO A 83 24.47 -14.49 -11.93
N GLU A 84 24.20 -15.70 -12.41
CA GLU A 84 22.87 -16.26 -12.64
C GLU A 84 22.09 -16.53 -11.35
N TRP A 85 22.64 -16.37 -10.16
CA TRP A 85 21.82 -16.46 -8.94
C TRP A 85 21.31 -15.11 -8.46
N PHE A 86 21.99 -14.03 -8.84
CA PHE A 86 21.73 -12.69 -8.32
C PHE A 86 21.12 -11.75 -9.36
N PHE A 87 21.61 -11.80 -10.59
CA PHE A 87 21.33 -10.77 -11.59
C PHE A 87 20.11 -11.09 -12.46
N ASN A 88 19.31 -10.07 -12.78
CA ASN A 88 18.06 -10.19 -13.53
C ASN A 88 17.15 -11.33 -12.98
N HIS A 89 17.21 -11.58 -11.67
CA HIS A 89 16.55 -12.72 -11.04
C HIS A 89 15.03 -12.57 -11.12
N GLN A 90 14.52 -11.37 -10.87
CA GLN A 90 13.08 -11.11 -10.87
C GLN A 90 12.50 -11.24 -12.28
N SER A 91 13.21 -10.71 -13.28
CA SER A 91 12.84 -10.79 -14.69
C SER A 91 12.83 -12.24 -15.19
N ARG A 92 13.84 -13.03 -14.81
CA ARG A 92 13.87 -14.46 -15.13
C ARG A 92 12.72 -15.23 -14.51
N TYR A 93 12.42 -14.92 -13.25
CA TYR A 93 11.31 -15.56 -12.56
C TYR A 93 9.97 -15.22 -13.22
N LEU A 94 9.77 -13.94 -13.51
CA LEU A 94 8.56 -13.42 -14.13
C LEU A 94 8.37 -13.97 -15.55
N VAL A 95 9.39 -13.90 -16.41
CA VAL A 95 9.32 -14.44 -17.78
C VAL A 95 9.18 -15.96 -17.76
N GLY A 96 9.99 -16.64 -16.94
CA GLY A 96 9.98 -18.08 -16.80
C GLY A 96 8.63 -18.64 -16.33
N ALA A 97 7.84 -17.85 -15.58
CA ALA A 97 6.49 -18.23 -15.16
C ALA A 97 5.49 -18.37 -16.32
N TYR A 98 5.75 -17.74 -17.47
CA TYR A 98 4.86 -17.74 -18.64
C TYR A 98 5.44 -18.40 -19.88
N TYR A 99 6.77 -18.36 -20.05
CA TYR A 99 7.43 -18.75 -21.30
C TYR A 99 8.48 -19.83 -21.07
N SER A 100 8.46 -20.84 -21.94
CA SER A 100 9.53 -21.84 -22.03
C SER A 100 10.71 -21.27 -22.79
N MET A 101 11.89 -21.35 -22.20
CA MET A 101 13.14 -21.05 -22.88
C MET A 101 13.70 -22.34 -23.51
N SER A 102 14.01 -22.30 -24.80
CA SER A 102 14.71 -23.41 -25.47
C SER A 102 16.18 -23.47 -25.04
N PRO A 103 16.87 -24.62 -25.21
CA PRO A 103 18.29 -24.73 -24.88
C PRO A 103 19.18 -23.72 -25.60
N VAL A 104 18.82 -23.31 -26.83
CA VAL A 104 19.56 -22.32 -27.61
C VAL A 104 19.39 -20.91 -27.03
N GLU A 105 18.20 -20.61 -26.53
CA GLU A 105 17.89 -19.35 -25.86
C GLU A 105 18.53 -19.29 -24.47
N ALA A 106 18.77 -20.42 -23.81
CA ALA A 106 19.45 -20.46 -22.52
C ALA A 106 20.94 -20.07 -22.58
N CYS A 107 21.54 -20.03 -23.77
CA CYS A 107 22.93 -19.62 -23.95
C CYS A 107 23.05 -18.10 -24.16
N ALA A 108 24.09 -17.48 -23.57
CA ALA A 108 24.44 -16.10 -23.87
C ALA A 108 24.84 -15.92 -25.35
N PRO A 109 24.47 -14.80 -26.01
CA PRO A 109 23.69 -13.66 -25.50
C PRO A 109 22.16 -13.82 -25.66
N ASN A 110 21.69 -14.95 -26.19
CA ASN A 110 20.27 -15.17 -26.51
C ASN A 110 19.40 -15.14 -25.26
N HIS A 111 19.95 -15.49 -24.11
CA HIS A 111 19.24 -15.49 -22.83
C HIS A 111 18.68 -14.10 -22.48
N ASP A 112 19.52 -13.07 -22.46
CA ASP A 112 19.08 -11.72 -22.09
C ASP A 112 18.12 -11.12 -23.12
N ARG A 113 18.33 -11.46 -24.40
CA ARG A 113 17.41 -11.10 -25.47
C ARG A 113 16.05 -11.76 -25.28
N PHE A 114 16.01 -13.07 -24.99
CA PHE A 114 14.77 -13.79 -24.73
C PHE A 114 14.01 -13.16 -23.56
N LEU A 115 14.70 -12.83 -22.47
CA LEU A 115 14.09 -12.16 -21.34
C LEU A 115 13.53 -10.79 -21.73
N TYR A 116 14.31 -9.97 -22.45
CA TYR A 116 13.87 -8.66 -22.90
C TYR A 116 12.63 -8.74 -23.79
N ASP A 117 12.65 -9.62 -24.79
CA ASP A 117 11.57 -9.78 -25.78
C ASP A 117 10.26 -10.28 -25.12
N ASN A 118 10.35 -10.99 -23.99
CA ASN A 118 9.18 -11.56 -23.30
C ASN A 118 8.80 -10.85 -21.99
N LEU A 119 9.57 -9.86 -21.52
CA LEU A 119 9.34 -9.19 -20.23
C LEU A 119 8.01 -8.44 -20.21
N TYR A 120 7.77 -7.54 -21.17
CA TYR A 120 6.49 -6.82 -21.27
C TYR A 120 5.29 -7.75 -21.52
N PRO A 121 5.36 -8.69 -22.48
CA PRO A 121 4.30 -9.69 -22.66
C PRO A 121 3.96 -10.49 -21.40
N ALA A 122 4.94 -10.79 -20.54
CA ALA A 122 4.69 -11.43 -19.25
C ALA A 122 4.03 -10.48 -18.25
N MET A 123 4.50 -9.23 -18.15
CA MET A 123 3.91 -8.22 -17.26
C MET A 123 2.46 -7.87 -17.64
N ASP A 124 2.11 -7.90 -18.92
CA ASP A 124 0.75 -7.63 -19.41
C ASP A 124 -0.26 -8.72 -19.00
N ARG A 125 0.21 -9.90 -18.63
CA ARG A 125 -0.64 -10.96 -18.05
C ARG A 125 -0.86 -10.80 -16.54
N ILE A 126 -0.19 -9.84 -15.91
CA ILE A 126 -0.31 -9.56 -14.49
C ILE A 126 -1.32 -8.43 -14.31
N ARG A 127 -2.43 -8.73 -13.65
CA ARG A 127 -3.48 -7.74 -13.38
C ARG A 127 -2.99 -6.69 -12.39
N TRP A 128 -2.36 -7.11 -11.30
CA TRP A 128 -1.83 -6.19 -10.30
C TRP A 128 -0.33 -6.34 -10.12
N LEU A 129 0.42 -5.36 -10.60
CA LEU A 129 1.87 -5.31 -10.48
C LEU A 129 2.25 -4.12 -9.59
N ALA A 130 3.01 -4.36 -8.53
CA ALA A 130 3.41 -3.31 -7.59
C ALA A 130 4.84 -3.50 -7.07
N PRO A 131 5.51 -2.43 -6.63
CA PRO A 131 6.78 -2.58 -5.95
C PRO A 131 6.58 -3.17 -4.53
N THR A 132 7.50 -4.00 -4.04
CA THR A 132 7.37 -4.69 -2.74
C THR A 132 7.15 -3.73 -1.56
N LYS A 133 7.75 -2.53 -1.60
CA LYS A 133 7.56 -1.51 -0.55
C LYS A 133 6.10 -1.05 -0.40
N ASP A 134 5.29 -1.24 -1.45
CA ASP A 134 3.90 -0.83 -1.53
C ASP A 134 2.93 -2.02 -1.34
N GLN A 135 3.40 -3.20 -0.89
CA GLN A 135 2.58 -4.41 -0.73
C GLN A 135 1.30 -4.21 0.10
N GLY A 136 1.37 -3.38 1.16
CA GLY A 136 0.22 -3.10 2.02
C GLY A 136 -0.85 -2.28 1.30
N ASP A 137 -0.41 -1.29 0.51
CA ASP A 137 -1.31 -0.49 -0.31
C ASP A 137 -1.90 -1.32 -1.45
N LEU A 138 -1.12 -2.23 -2.05
CA LEU A 138 -1.60 -3.14 -3.09
C LEU A 138 -2.74 -4.02 -2.56
N ALA A 139 -2.58 -4.63 -1.38
CA ALA A 139 -3.64 -5.42 -0.76
C ALA A 139 -4.92 -4.60 -0.57
N CYS A 140 -4.78 -3.33 -0.16
CA CYS A 140 -5.92 -2.42 -0.06
C CYS A 140 -6.61 -2.17 -1.40
N PHE A 141 -5.87 -1.91 -2.47
CA PHE A 141 -6.47 -1.64 -3.77
C PHE A 141 -7.15 -2.86 -4.38
N ILE A 142 -6.54 -4.05 -4.26
CA ILE A 142 -7.17 -5.30 -4.70
C ILE A 142 -8.52 -5.48 -4.00
N ALA A 143 -8.57 -5.30 -2.68
CA ALA A 143 -9.81 -5.45 -1.93
C ALA A 143 -10.87 -4.41 -2.32
N ILE A 144 -10.49 -3.15 -2.55
CA ILE A 144 -11.41 -2.11 -3.05
C ILE A 144 -11.99 -2.48 -4.42
N GLU A 145 -11.14 -2.95 -5.34
CA GLU A 145 -11.58 -3.35 -6.68
C GLU A 145 -12.52 -4.57 -6.64
N LEU A 146 -12.21 -5.54 -5.79
CA LEU A 146 -12.98 -6.78 -5.66
C LEU A 146 -14.18 -6.65 -4.70
N GLY A 147 -14.36 -5.50 -4.05
CA GLY A 147 -15.42 -5.29 -3.06
C GLY A 147 -15.28 -6.18 -1.81
N LEU A 148 -14.04 -6.50 -1.43
CA LEU A 148 -13.73 -7.34 -0.28
C LEU A 148 -13.56 -6.49 0.98
N GLU A 149 -14.05 -6.99 2.10
CA GLU A 149 -13.73 -6.43 3.42
C GLU A 149 -12.29 -6.83 3.79
N ILE A 150 -11.46 -5.84 4.13
CA ILE A 150 -10.09 -6.09 4.60
C ILE A 150 -10.12 -6.17 6.12
N GLU A 151 -9.81 -7.34 6.67
CA GLU A 151 -9.36 -7.46 8.05
C GLU A 151 -7.94 -6.90 8.14
N THR A 152 -7.74 -5.84 8.93
CA THR A 152 -6.59 -4.92 8.83
C THR A 152 -5.24 -5.42 9.35
N ASP A 153 -5.11 -6.69 9.71
CA ASP A 153 -3.81 -7.25 10.08
C ASP A 153 -3.08 -7.77 8.84
N VAL A 154 -2.45 -6.85 8.09
CA VAL A 154 -1.32 -7.20 7.25
C VAL A 154 -0.05 -6.93 8.05
N PRO A 155 0.50 -7.91 8.77
CA PRO A 155 1.79 -7.74 9.44
C PRO A 155 2.83 -7.32 8.40
N CYS A 156 3.57 -6.25 8.68
CA CYS A 156 4.74 -5.90 7.91
C CYS A 156 5.81 -6.96 8.17
N ALA A 157 5.82 -8.04 7.38
CA ALA A 157 6.70 -9.19 7.60
C ALA A 157 8.18 -8.94 7.25
N ASN A 158 8.57 -7.69 6.93
CA ASN A 158 9.93 -7.36 6.51
C ASN A 158 10.74 -6.70 7.64
N VAL A 159 10.81 -7.35 8.80
CA VAL A 159 11.93 -7.13 9.72
C VAL A 159 12.91 -8.28 9.51
N SER A 160 13.65 -8.24 8.41
CA SER A 160 14.88 -9.04 8.35
C SER A 160 15.82 -8.44 9.39
N PRO A 161 16.30 -9.19 10.40
CA PRO A 161 17.25 -8.65 11.35
C PRO A 161 18.40 -8.07 10.55
N LEU A 162 18.67 -6.77 10.71
CA LEU A 162 19.78 -6.12 10.03
C LEU A 162 21.05 -6.85 10.45
N VAL A 163 21.70 -7.55 9.52
CA VAL A 163 23.12 -7.80 9.65
C VAL A 163 23.76 -6.47 9.29
N GLU A 164 23.76 -5.53 10.23
CA GLU A 164 24.51 -4.28 10.09
C GLU A 164 25.98 -4.68 10.03
N SER A 165 26.51 -4.73 8.83
CA SER A 165 27.94 -4.90 8.59
C SER A 165 28.33 -3.90 7.53
N ALA A 166 29.48 -3.25 7.72
CA ALA A 166 30.08 -2.30 6.75
C ALA A 166 30.26 -2.90 5.33
N ASN A 167 30.09 -4.22 5.19
CA ASN A 167 30.16 -4.95 3.94
C ASN A 167 28.89 -4.76 3.06
N LEU A 168 27.70 -4.54 3.66
CA LEU A 168 26.47 -4.39 2.88
C LEU A 168 26.36 -3.05 2.14
N ASP A 169 26.84 -1.96 2.75
CA ASP A 169 26.82 -0.66 2.07
C ASP A 169 27.85 -0.61 0.94
N SER A 170 29.03 -1.18 1.16
CA SER A 170 30.03 -1.39 0.11
C SER A 170 29.47 -2.21 -1.07
N MET A 171 28.68 -3.25 -0.78
CA MET A 171 27.99 -4.04 -1.80
C MET A 171 26.94 -3.23 -2.56
N ARG A 172 26.11 -2.44 -1.87
CA ARG A 172 25.12 -1.57 -2.51
C ARG A 172 25.78 -0.57 -3.45
N ASP A 173 26.86 0.07 -3.01
CA ASP A 173 27.58 1.05 -3.83
C ASP A 173 28.27 0.38 -5.02
N TRP A 174 28.83 -0.81 -4.83
CA TRP A 174 29.38 -1.61 -5.92
C TRP A 174 28.32 -1.96 -6.99
N LEU A 175 27.12 -2.34 -6.55
CA LEU A 175 25.99 -2.66 -7.44
C LEU A 175 25.48 -1.41 -8.16
N ARG A 176 25.29 -0.29 -7.44
CA ARG A 176 24.85 0.99 -8.03
C ARG A 176 25.81 1.50 -9.10
N GLY A 177 27.10 1.22 -8.98
CA GLY A 177 28.10 1.53 -10.01
C GLY A 177 28.03 0.63 -11.26
N ARG A 178 27.21 -0.43 -11.24
CA ARG A 178 27.12 -1.46 -12.30
C ARG A 178 25.66 -1.83 -12.64
N PRO A 179 24.83 -0.84 -13.03
CA PRO A 179 23.41 -1.09 -13.31
C PRO A 179 23.18 -2.04 -14.50
N TYR A 180 24.15 -2.19 -15.39
CA TYR A 180 24.07 -3.12 -16.52
C TYR A 180 23.93 -4.58 -16.09
N LEU A 181 24.36 -4.95 -14.87
CA LEU A 181 24.24 -6.30 -14.36
C LEU A 181 22.78 -6.69 -14.10
N TYR A 182 21.92 -5.74 -13.77
CA TYR A 182 20.52 -5.98 -13.39
C TYR A 182 19.54 -5.12 -14.21
N ALA A 183 19.93 -4.78 -15.45
CA ALA A 183 19.18 -3.85 -16.29
C ALA A 183 17.72 -4.27 -16.54
N LEU A 184 17.45 -5.57 -16.70
CA LEU A 184 16.08 -6.06 -16.92
C LEU A 184 15.25 -5.94 -15.64
N ASP A 185 15.83 -6.24 -14.48
CA ASP A 185 15.15 -6.04 -13.19
C ASP A 185 14.88 -4.55 -12.94
N SER A 186 15.76 -3.65 -13.38
CA SER A 186 15.48 -2.21 -13.34
C SER A 186 14.27 -1.84 -14.19
N ILE A 187 14.15 -2.39 -15.41
CA ILE A 187 12.98 -2.18 -16.28
C ILE A 187 11.71 -2.70 -15.58
N ALA A 188 11.74 -3.94 -15.08
CA ALA A 188 10.60 -4.54 -14.38
C ALA A 188 10.16 -3.71 -13.16
N HIS A 189 11.10 -3.21 -12.36
CA HIS A 189 10.80 -2.39 -11.20
C HIS A 189 10.25 -1.00 -11.57
N MET A 190 10.79 -0.36 -12.60
CA MET A 190 10.26 0.91 -13.11
C MET A 190 8.82 0.75 -13.62
N GLU A 191 8.55 -0.30 -14.40
CA GLU A 191 7.23 -0.61 -14.91
C GLU A 191 6.25 -0.92 -13.78
N ALA A 192 6.65 -1.75 -12.81
CA ALA A 192 5.83 -2.05 -11.63
C ALA A 192 5.48 -0.78 -10.86
N THR A 193 6.43 0.13 -10.68
CA THR A 193 6.19 1.42 -10.04
C THR A 193 5.19 2.25 -10.85
N ALA A 194 5.38 2.37 -12.17
CA ALA A 194 4.51 3.15 -13.03
C ALA A 194 3.07 2.63 -13.07
N ARG A 195 2.89 1.31 -13.29
CA ARG A 195 1.56 0.66 -13.29
C ARG A 195 0.87 0.81 -11.95
N PHE A 196 1.60 0.65 -10.85
CA PHE A 196 1.02 0.78 -9.54
C PHE A 196 0.60 2.21 -9.20
N GLN A 197 1.37 3.21 -9.61
CA GLN A 197 0.95 4.61 -9.47
C GLN A 197 -0.28 4.92 -10.32
N ALA A 198 -0.36 4.39 -11.55
CA ALA A 198 -1.56 4.53 -12.38
C ALA A 198 -2.79 3.87 -11.73
N LEU A 199 -2.61 2.67 -11.14
CA LEU A 199 -3.66 1.99 -10.37
C LEU A 199 -4.11 2.83 -9.17
N LYS A 200 -3.17 3.36 -8.38
CA LYS A 200 -3.43 4.28 -7.26
C LYS A 200 -4.31 5.45 -7.71
N THR A 201 -3.91 6.15 -8.78
CA THR A 201 -4.68 7.28 -9.31
C THR A 201 -6.06 6.85 -9.80
N SER A 202 -6.17 5.73 -10.53
CA SER A 202 -7.43 5.22 -11.06
C SER A 202 -8.44 4.83 -9.97
N VAL A 203 -7.98 4.11 -8.94
CA VAL A 203 -8.83 3.72 -7.82
C VAL A 203 -9.26 4.94 -7.02
N LEU A 204 -8.36 5.88 -6.73
CA LEU A 204 -8.72 7.13 -6.05
C LEU A 204 -9.75 7.95 -6.85
N ALA A 205 -9.54 8.10 -8.15
CA ALA A 205 -10.49 8.80 -9.03
C ALA A 205 -11.86 8.08 -9.08
N SER A 206 -11.86 6.75 -9.09
CA SER A 206 -13.08 5.94 -9.12
C SER A 206 -13.83 5.97 -7.79
N SER A 207 -13.13 6.03 -6.66
CA SER A 207 -13.72 6.26 -5.34
C SER A 207 -14.32 7.66 -5.25
N MET A 208 -13.61 8.69 -5.74
CA MET A 208 -14.15 10.05 -5.81
C MET A 208 -15.39 10.15 -6.71
N LYS A 209 -15.40 9.47 -7.87
CA LYS A 209 -16.56 9.43 -8.77
C LYS A 209 -17.74 8.63 -8.20
N ARG A 210 -17.47 7.51 -7.53
CA ARG A 210 -18.51 6.77 -6.78
C ARG A 210 -19.13 7.69 -5.74
N ASN A 211 -18.31 8.43 -4.99
CA ASN A 211 -18.79 9.38 -3.97
C ASN A 211 -19.61 10.54 -4.56
N ALA A 212 -19.28 10.99 -5.78
CA ALA A 212 -20.08 11.98 -6.50
C ALA A 212 -21.40 11.41 -7.07
N ALA A 213 -21.40 10.15 -7.51
CA ALA A 213 -22.56 9.47 -8.09
C ALA A 213 -23.52 8.90 -7.01
N THR A 214 -23.02 8.58 -5.83
CA THR A 214 -23.79 8.05 -4.72
C THR A 214 -24.20 9.15 -3.75
N LYS A 215 -25.12 10.03 -4.18
CA LYS A 215 -26.03 10.73 -3.25
C LYS A 215 -26.97 9.76 -2.50
N THR A 216 -26.91 8.45 -2.79
CA THR A 216 -27.87 7.45 -2.31
C THR A 216 -27.28 6.12 -1.83
N SER A 217 -25.96 5.88 -1.86
CA SER A 217 -25.39 4.64 -1.30
C SER A 217 -24.98 4.85 0.16
N ARG A 218 -25.91 4.53 1.05
CA ARG A 218 -25.74 4.57 2.51
C ARG A 218 -24.94 3.34 2.97
N LEU A 219 -23.62 3.46 3.07
CA LEU A 219 -23.01 3.02 4.33
C LEU A 219 -23.55 3.96 5.41
N PRO A 220 -23.91 3.49 6.63
CA PRO A 220 -24.49 4.37 7.63
C PRO A 220 -23.43 5.41 8.02
N ALA A 221 -23.56 6.61 7.47
CA ALA A 221 -22.74 7.74 7.85
C ALA A 221 -22.88 7.92 9.36
N LYS A 222 -21.76 7.96 10.08
CA LYS A 222 -21.75 7.98 11.55
C LYS A 222 -22.01 9.41 11.99
N THR A 223 -23.11 9.64 12.72
CA THR A 223 -23.46 10.97 13.22
C THR A 223 -22.47 11.40 14.30
N ALA A 224 -21.58 12.34 13.98
CA ALA A 224 -20.64 12.92 14.93
C ALA A 224 -21.26 14.07 15.74
N PHE A 225 -22.24 14.77 15.15
CA PHE A 225 -22.98 15.85 15.78
C PHE A 225 -24.39 15.93 15.17
N SER A 226 -25.38 16.23 16.01
CA SER A 226 -26.74 16.51 15.57
C SER A 226 -27.44 17.42 16.57
N GLN A 227 -27.90 18.60 16.10
CA GLN A 227 -28.68 19.54 16.89
C GLN A 227 -29.70 20.25 15.98
N GLY A 228 -30.99 19.99 16.20
CA GLY A 228 -32.04 20.50 15.31
C GLY A 228 -31.82 20.04 13.86
N GLU A 229 -31.68 20.98 12.92
CA GLU A 229 -31.37 20.69 11.52
C GLU A 229 -29.87 20.56 11.22
N GLN A 230 -29.00 20.96 12.16
CA GLN A 230 -27.56 20.85 12.00
C GLN A 230 -27.13 19.40 12.17
N ARG A 231 -26.26 18.92 11.28
CA ARG A 231 -25.67 17.58 11.40
C ARG A 231 -24.26 17.54 10.85
N ILE A 232 -23.43 16.72 11.47
CA ILE A 232 -22.11 16.33 10.97
C ILE A 232 -22.13 14.81 10.87
N LEU A 233 -21.97 14.29 9.66
CA LEU A 233 -21.97 12.86 9.38
C LEU A 233 -20.60 12.48 8.82
N LEU A 234 -19.95 11.53 9.48
CA LEU A 234 -18.67 10.99 9.02
C LEU A 234 -18.95 9.89 8.00
N GLY A 235 -18.46 10.10 6.77
CA GLY A 235 -18.66 9.21 5.63
C GLY A 235 -17.54 8.17 5.53
N ASP A 236 -16.92 8.09 4.36
CA ASP A 236 -15.88 7.10 4.08
C ASP A 236 -14.58 7.34 4.89
N SER A 237 -13.85 6.24 5.11
CA SER A 237 -12.56 6.21 5.80
C SER A 237 -12.64 6.70 7.25
N TRP A 238 -13.68 6.22 7.96
CA TRP A 238 -13.87 6.41 9.39
C TRP A 238 -14.18 5.09 10.10
N TRP A 239 -13.42 4.80 11.15
CA TRP A 239 -13.65 3.66 12.03
C TRP A 239 -14.90 3.83 12.91
N PRO A 240 -15.47 2.74 13.47
CA PRO A 240 -16.59 2.86 14.42
C PRO A 240 -16.24 3.77 15.60
N PRO A 241 -17.21 4.51 16.17
CA PRO A 241 -16.95 5.36 17.33
C PRO A 241 -16.55 4.51 18.53
N ILE A 242 -15.64 5.05 19.33
CA ILE A 242 -15.26 4.45 20.62
C ILE A 242 -15.45 5.48 21.72
N VAL A 243 -15.68 5.00 22.95
CA VAL A 243 -15.76 5.86 24.13
C VAL A 243 -14.42 5.81 24.84
N THR A 244 -13.70 6.93 24.86
CA THR A 244 -12.36 7.04 25.45
C THR A 244 -12.45 7.77 26.79
N PRO A 245 -12.01 7.16 27.90
CA PRO A 245 -12.05 7.79 29.22
C PRO A 245 -11.36 9.17 29.22
N GLY A 246 -12.03 10.19 29.77
CA GLY A 246 -11.52 11.57 29.81
C GLY A 246 -11.63 12.37 28.50
N TRP A 247 -11.87 11.71 27.35
CA TRP A 247 -12.02 12.36 26.03
C TRP A 247 -13.46 12.38 25.52
N GLY A 248 -14.25 11.35 25.84
CA GLY A 248 -15.61 11.17 25.33
C GLY A 248 -15.65 10.31 24.07
N ILE A 249 -16.54 10.63 23.12
CA ILE A 249 -16.67 9.87 21.88
C ILE A 249 -15.52 10.25 20.94
N GLU A 250 -14.74 9.25 20.56
CA GLU A 250 -13.60 9.34 19.65
C GLU A 250 -13.94 8.71 18.30
N TYR A 251 -13.61 9.43 17.22
CA TYR A 251 -13.74 9.00 15.84
C TYR A 251 -12.37 8.98 15.18
N ARG A 252 -11.96 7.81 14.70
CA ARG A 252 -10.66 7.59 14.06
C ARG A 252 -10.81 7.60 12.53
N ALA A 253 -10.02 8.42 11.86
CA ALA A 253 -9.96 8.51 10.41
C ALA A 253 -8.89 7.56 9.84
N GLY A 254 -9.23 6.81 8.80
CA GLY A 254 -8.42 5.76 8.20
C GLY A 254 -9.29 4.61 7.67
N PRO A 255 -8.73 3.62 6.96
CA PRO A 255 -7.29 3.40 6.72
C PRO A 255 -6.74 4.16 5.49
N HIS A 256 -7.54 5.01 4.84
CA HIS A 256 -7.13 5.79 3.67
C HIS A 256 -6.70 7.20 4.04
N ALA A 257 -5.91 7.83 3.18
CA ALA A 257 -5.32 9.15 3.40
C ALA A 257 -6.36 10.26 3.31
N VAL A 258 -7.58 9.88 2.93
CA VAL A 258 -8.68 10.76 2.63
C VAL A 258 -9.88 10.27 3.42
N SER A 259 -10.52 11.18 4.17
CA SER A 259 -11.73 10.90 4.93
C SER A 259 -12.79 11.95 4.64
N THR A 260 -14.04 11.51 4.55
CA THR A 260 -15.16 12.38 4.13
C THR A 260 -16.02 12.80 5.31
N VAL A 261 -16.41 14.07 5.35
CA VAL A 261 -17.33 14.63 6.35
C VAL A 261 -18.47 15.34 5.62
N HIS A 262 -19.69 14.87 5.80
CA HIS A 262 -20.89 15.55 5.31
C HIS A 262 -21.43 16.47 6.40
N PHE A 263 -21.94 17.62 6.01
CA PHE A 263 -22.46 18.60 6.95
C PHE A 263 -23.76 19.21 6.46
N ARG A 264 -24.64 19.56 7.42
CA ARG A 264 -25.72 20.54 7.25
C ARG A 264 -25.59 21.53 8.39
N ARG A 265 -25.56 22.82 8.06
CA ARG A 265 -25.32 23.93 9.00
C ARG A 265 -26.45 24.96 8.93
N ASN A 266 -26.55 25.77 9.96
CA ASN A 266 -27.35 26.99 9.95
C ASN A 266 -26.60 28.12 9.23
N ARG A 267 -27.32 29.19 8.87
CA ARG A 267 -26.73 30.33 8.16
C ARG A 267 -25.63 31.04 8.95
N ASP A 268 -25.78 31.07 10.28
CA ASP A 268 -24.89 31.79 11.17
C ASP A 268 -23.62 30.99 11.53
N ASP A 269 -23.57 29.70 11.18
CA ASP A 269 -22.41 28.84 11.45
C ASP A 269 -21.31 29.08 10.43
N ARG A 270 -20.23 29.75 10.84
CA ARG A 270 -19.09 30.01 9.96
C ARG A 270 -18.09 28.84 9.95
N TRP A 271 -17.95 28.15 11.07
CA TRP A 271 -16.87 27.19 11.28
C TRP A 271 -17.41 25.79 11.57
N LEU A 272 -16.78 24.78 10.97
CA LEU A 272 -16.84 23.40 11.42
C LEU A 272 -15.66 23.15 12.36
N ALA A 273 -15.92 22.83 13.61
CA ALA A 273 -14.89 22.63 14.62
C ALA A 273 -14.88 21.19 15.15
N PHE A 274 -13.69 20.70 15.47
CA PHE A 274 -13.51 19.42 16.17
C PHE A 274 -12.18 19.44 16.93
N ASP A 275 -12.09 18.56 17.91
CA ASP A 275 -10.89 18.37 18.72
C ASP A 275 -10.09 17.19 18.16
N VAL A 276 -8.78 17.28 18.23
CA VAL A 276 -7.84 16.27 17.73
C VAL A 276 -7.20 15.57 18.91
N ALA A 277 -7.44 14.26 19.01
CA ALA A 277 -6.79 13.42 20.01
C ALA A 277 -5.34 13.12 19.61
N PHE A 278 -5.12 12.82 18.33
CA PHE A 278 -3.78 12.66 17.75
C PHE A 278 -3.80 12.80 16.23
N VAL A 279 -2.63 13.06 15.65
CA VAL A 279 -2.33 12.87 14.21
C VAL A 279 -1.12 11.96 14.10
N ALA A 280 -1.24 10.90 13.30
CA ALA A 280 -0.16 9.94 13.11
C ALA A 280 0.91 10.54 12.20
N GLY A 281 2.09 10.86 12.74
CA GLY A 281 3.31 11.18 11.97
C GLY A 281 3.24 12.35 10.97
N ASN A 282 2.20 13.18 11.03
CA ASN A 282 2.06 14.40 10.22
C ASN A 282 1.89 15.61 11.16
N ASP A 283 2.31 16.77 10.68
CA ASP A 283 1.93 18.03 11.30
C ASP A 283 0.46 18.34 10.93
N LEU A 284 -0.33 18.80 11.91
CA LEU A 284 -1.71 19.22 11.69
C LEU A 284 -1.84 20.30 10.61
N ASN A 285 -0.83 21.15 10.46
CA ASN A 285 -0.80 22.21 9.45
C ASN A 285 -0.56 21.67 8.03
N GLU A 286 -0.13 20.42 7.88
CA GLU A 286 0.04 19.77 6.56
C GLU A 286 -1.26 19.10 6.08
N MET A 287 -2.27 18.99 6.95
CA MET A 287 -3.59 18.49 6.59
C MET A 287 -4.28 19.46 5.62
N LYS A 288 -4.98 18.93 4.62
CA LYS A 288 -5.74 19.73 3.65
C LYS A 288 -7.22 19.47 3.78
N TYR A 289 -8.02 20.53 3.69
CA TYR A 289 -9.48 20.48 3.76
C TYR A 289 -10.02 21.00 2.44
N VAL A 290 -10.85 20.20 1.78
CA VAL A 290 -11.31 20.48 0.42
C VAL A 290 -12.82 20.34 0.35
N LEU A 291 -13.52 21.29 -0.27
CA LEU A 291 -14.95 21.16 -0.51
C LEU A 291 -15.20 20.12 -1.62
N SER A 292 -16.13 19.19 -1.42
CA SER A 292 -16.38 18.10 -2.38
C SER A 292 -16.94 18.55 -3.71
N ASP A 293 -17.68 19.66 -3.70
CA ASP A 293 -18.51 20.07 -4.83
C ASP A 293 -17.69 20.74 -5.94
N ASP A 294 -16.67 21.50 -5.57
CA ASP A 294 -15.85 22.30 -6.48
C ASP A 294 -14.34 22.10 -6.29
N TYR A 295 -13.94 21.23 -5.35
CA TYR A 295 -12.54 20.95 -5.01
C TYR A 295 -11.74 22.16 -4.54
N SER A 296 -12.41 23.21 -4.06
CA SER A 296 -11.75 24.38 -3.49
C SER A 296 -11.10 24.06 -2.13
N TYR A 297 -9.91 24.61 -1.89
CA TYR A 297 -9.25 24.52 -0.59
C TYR A 297 -9.95 25.43 0.42
N LEU A 298 -10.35 24.84 1.55
CA LEU A 298 -10.93 25.56 2.67
C LEU A 298 -9.82 26.09 3.57
N LYS A 299 -9.98 27.33 4.03
CA LYS A 299 -9.12 27.89 5.08
C LYS A 299 -9.40 27.16 6.38
N PHE A 300 -8.38 27.00 7.20
CA PHE A 300 -8.53 26.42 8.53
C PHE A 300 -7.57 27.10 9.51
N ARG A 301 -7.84 26.90 10.80
CA ARG A 301 -6.95 27.29 11.89
C ARG A 301 -6.82 26.14 12.87
N VAL A 302 -5.65 26.05 13.50
CA VAL A 302 -5.33 25.09 14.55
C VAL A 302 -5.01 25.89 15.81
N GLN A 303 -5.58 25.50 16.95
CA GLN A 303 -5.28 26.09 18.24
C GLN A 303 -5.00 24.99 19.26
N SER A 304 -3.99 25.19 20.09
CA SER A 304 -3.67 24.32 21.21
C SER A 304 -3.86 25.09 22.52
N VAL A 305 -4.80 24.66 23.36
CA VAL A 305 -5.07 25.24 24.68
C VAL A 305 -5.06 24.12 25.71
N ASP A 306 -4.26 24.26 26.77
CA ASP A 306 -4.16 23.27 27.86
C ASP A 306 -3.89 21.82 27.38
N GLY A 307 -3.07 21.68 26.34
CA GLY A 307 -2.73 20.38 25.73
C GLY A 307 -3.84 19.78 24.85
N LYS A 308 -4.98 20.46 24.72
CA LYS A 308 -6.06 20.09 23.82
C LYS A 308 -5.90 20.84 22.51
N VAL A 309 -5.85 20.10 21.40
CA VAL A 309 -5.74 20.68 20.06
C VAL A 309 -7.09 20.67 19.38
N SER A 310 -7.50 21.81 18.84
CA SER A 310 -8.75 21.98 18.12
C SER A 310 -8.48 22.54 16.72
N VAL A 311 -9.30 22.12 15.76
CA VAL A 311 -9.26 22.55 14.38
C VAL A 311 -10.58 23.21 14.03
N TRP A 312 -10.52 24.32 13.30
CA TRP A 312 -11.69 24.99 12.73
C TRP A 312 -11.51 25.12 11.23
N ILE A 313 -12.48 24.63 10.47
CA ILE A 313 -12.54 24.73 9.01
C ILE A 313 -13.55 25.81 8.64
N ASP A 314 -13.13 26.76 7.84
CA ASP A 314 -13.94 27.87 7.37
C ASP A 314 -14.93 27.38 6.30
N LEU A 315 -16.24 27.46 6.58
CA LEU A 315 -17.32 27.08 5.66
C LEU A 315 -17.92 28.26 4.90
N GLY A 316 -17.32 29.44 5.00
CA GLY A 316 -17.88 30.68 4.46
C GLY A 316 -18.28 30.68 3.00
N SER A 317 -17.48 30.02 2.16
CA SER A 317 -17.74 29.86 0.74
C SER A 317 -18.62 28.65 0.42
N ALA A 318 -18.88 27.77 1.39
CA ALA A 318 -19.61 26.53 1.18
C ALA A 318 -21.13 26.73 1.33
N SER A 319 -21.91 25.89 0.67
CA SER A 319 -23.37 25.81 0.83
C SER A 319 -23.79 25.48 2.27
N LEU A 320 -25.09 25.60 2.58
CA LEU A 320 -25.64 25.18 3.89
C LEU A 320 -25.60 23.67 4.11
N GLU A 321 -25.51 22.90 3.04
CA GLU A 321 -25.30 21.46 3.05
C GLU A 321 -24.24 21.11 2.02
N GLY A 322 -23.34 20.20 2.36
CA GLY A 322 -22.23 19.81 1.49
C GLY A 322 -21.35 18.73 2.12
N SER A 323 -20.20 18.48 1.50
CA SER A 323 -19.19 17.57 2.05
C SER A 323 -17.80 18.16 1.99
N ILE A 324 -16.97 17.81 2.97
CA ILE A 324 -15.57 18.17 3.07
C ILE A 324 -14.76 16.90 3.00
N VAL A 325 -13.68 16.98 2.26
CA VAL A 325 -12.67 15.94 2.15
C VAL A 325 -11.48 16.38 2.99
N ILE A 326 -11.14 15.57 4.00
CA ILE A 326 -9.96 15.77 4.85
C ILE A 326 -8.84 14.89 4.30
N CYS A 327 -7.77 15.51 3.80
CA CYS A 327 -6.62 14.84 3.23
C CYS A 327 -5.44 14.89 4.20
N SER A 328 -5.01 13.72 4.64
CA SER A 328 -3.74 13.52 5.34
C SER A 328 -2.63 13.23 4.34
N PRO A 329 -1.49 13.93 4.39
CA PRO A 329 -0.42 13.75 3.40
C PRO A 329 0.23 12.37 3.47
N ARG A 330 0.21 11.71 4.64
CA ARG A 330 0.74 10.35 4.84
C ARG A 330 -0.13 9.61 5.86
N ILE A 331 -0.14 8.28 5.80
CA ILE A 331 -0.78 7.44 6.83
C ILE A 331 0.28 6.54 7.43
N TYR A 332 0.49 6.69 8.73
CA TYR A 332 1.39 5.84 9.47
C TYR A 332 0.60 4.72 10.14
N PRO A 333 1.13 3.50 10.18
CA PRO A 333 0.56 2.46 11.02
C PRO A 333 0.74 2.87 12.48
N LEU A 334 -0.35 3.15 13.19
CA LEU A 334 -0.30 3.31 14.64
C LEU A 334 -0.57 1.95 15.27
N SER A 335 0.41 1.43 16.01
CA SER A 335 0.17 0.33 16.94
C SER A 335 -0.62 0.87 18.13
N VAL A 336 -1.95 0.91 17.99
CA VAL A 336 -2.81 1.22 19.13
C VAL A 336 -3.02 -0.07 19.91
N PHE A 337 -2.31 -0.22 21.03
CA PHE A 337 -2.65 -1.22 22.04
C PHE A 337 -3.98 -0.79 22.69
N ASN A 338 -5.09 -1.39 22.27
CA ASN A 338 -6.36 -1.24 22.99
C ASN A 338 -6.54 -2.43 23.93
N ASN A 339 -6.92 -2.17 25.18
CA ASN A 339 -6.96 -3.17 26.25
C ASN A 339 -8.03 -4.26 26.07
N ASP A 340 -9.01 -4.06 25.17
CA ASP A 340 -10.16 -4.96 25.05
C ASP A 340 -10.26 -5.75 23.73
N TYR A 341 -9.24 -5.69 22.87
CA TYR A 341 -9.19 -6.54 21.67
C TYR A 341 -7.77 -7.03 21.42
N LEU A 342 -7.64 -8.36 21.39
CA LEU A 342 -6.44 -9.09 20.98
C LEU A 342 -5.75 -8.42 19.78
N HIS A 343 -4.55 -7.90 20.01
CA HIS A 343 -3.46 -7.74 19.02
C HIS A 343 -3.80 -7.24 17.59
N SER A 344 -4.56 -6.16 17.41
CA SER A 344 -4.77 -5.57 16.08
C SER A 344 -4.07 -4.22 15.91
N ASN A 345 -3.29 -4.06 14.83
CA ASN A 345 -2.69 -2.77 14.46
C ASN A 345 -3.64 -2.02 13.51
N VAL A 346 -4.24 -0.92 13.97
CA VAL A 346 -5.18 -0.14 13.16
C VAL A 346 -4.44 1.00 12.44
N ARG A 347 -4.52 1.06 11.09
CA ARG A 347 -4.04 2.23 10.33
C ARG A 347 -4.98 3.42 10.57
N VAL A 348 -4.51 4.40 11.34
CA VAL A 348 -5.24 5.62 11.66
C VAL A 348 -4.38 6.81 11.22
N ALA A 349 -4.94 7.70 10.41
CA ALA A 349 -4.27 8.94 10.01
C ALA A 349 -4.37 9.98 11.13
N PHE A 350 -5.55 10.14 11.71
CA PHE A 350 -5.82 11.04 12.82
C PHE A 350 -7.06 10.61 13.59
N SER A 351 -7.19 11.10 14.82
CA SER A 351 -8.34 10.83 15.69
C SER A 351 -8.95 12.12 16.22
N THR A 352 -10.28 12.15 16.28
CA THR A 352 -11.06 13.36 16.54
C THR A 352 -12.19 13.13 17.53
N GLY A 353 -12.70 14.22 18.12
CA GLY A 353 -13.88 14.22 18.96
C GLY A 353 -14.54 15.60 19.00
N ASN A 354 -15.65 15.73 19.74
CA ASN A 354 -16.33 17.00 20.01
C ASN A 354 -16.60 17.87 18.76
N TRP A 355 -17.09 17.20 17.70
CA TRP A 355 -17.53 17.83 16.47
C TRP A 355 -18.68 18.80 16.75
N ARG A 356 -18.61 20.01 16.18
CA ARG A 356 -19.60 21.07 16.40
C ARG A 356 -19.53 22.13 15.29
N PHE A 357 -20.58 22.94 15.21
CA PHE A 357 -20.54 24.19 14.46
C PHE A 357 -20.31 25.37 15.40
N GLU A 358 -19.60 26.39 14.91
CA GLU A 358 -19.39 27.64 15.64
C GLU A 358 -19.70 28.85 14.76
N PRO A 359 -20.28 29.91 15.33
CA PRO A 359 -20.46 31.18 14.63
C PRO A 359 -19.10 31.86 14.42
N GLU A 360 -19.09 32.92 13.60
CA GLU A 360 -17.95 33.81 13.56
C GLU A 360 -17.77 34.49 14.94
N PRO A 361 -16.56 34.46 15.55
CA PRO A 361 -16.32 35.20 16.78
C PRO A 361 -16.60 36.69 16.53
N GLN A 362 -17.47 37.29 17.34
CA GLN A 362 -17.74 38.73 17.30
C GLN A 362 -16.55 39.54 17.80
#